data_AF-A0A1S1T0V0-F1
#
_entry.id   AF-A0A1S1T0V0-F1
#
_cell.length_a   1.000
_cell.length_b   1.000
_cell.length_c   1.000
_cell.angle_alpha   90.00
_cell.angle_beta   90.00
_cell.angle_gamma   90.00
#
_symmetry.space_group_name_H-M   'P 1'
#
loop_
_entity.id
_entity.type
_entity.pdbx_description
1 polymer ?
#
loop_
_entity_poly.entity_id
_entity_poly.type
_entity_poly.pdbx_seq_one_letter_code
_entity_poly.pdbx_strand_id
1 'polypeptide(L)'
;MWDGALELRPVIPNDLAQLLPLCVEHAAYEGSTIHENDQVMRWNSAFFGSPPQLYGWVCSEDRHLGAALKGYMTASISISTWSAQPYVLLDCIYLKPIIRRMGIGRSMLMALREFARGQGCQEIQWQTILSNETASAFYSSLGAIPVTKARWSLRVE
;
A
#
# COMPACT_ATOMS: atom_id res chain seq x y z
N MET A 1 -2.74 13.30 -19.50
CA MET A 1 -3.65 13.59 -18.38
C MET A 1 -4.64 12.44 -18.32
N TRP A 2 -4.83 11.84 -17.15
CA TRP A 2 -5.74 10.71 -16.96
C TRP A 2 -7.18 11.18 -17.17
N ASP A 3 -7.92 10.44 -17.99
CA ASP A 3 -9.27 10.74 -18.49
C ASP A 3 -10.42 10.30 -17.56
N GLY A 4 -10.11 9.83 -16.34
CA GLY A 4 -11.11 9.43 -15.35
C GLY A 4 -11.62 7.99 -15.47
N ALA A 5 -11.02 7.15 -16.33
CA ALA A 5 -11.42 5.74 -16.50
C ALA A 5 -10.89 4.78 -15.42
N LEU A 6 -10.20 5.27 -14.38
CA LEU A 6 -9.77 4.42 -13.27
C LEU A 6 -10.27 5.08 -11.98
N GLU A 7 -10.60 4.28 -10.98
CA GLU A 7 -11.09 4.75 -9.68
C GLU A 7 -10.16 4.29 -8.56
N LEU A 8 -9.77 5.22 -7.68
CA LEU A 8 -9.09 4.94 -6.43
C LEU A 8 -10.12 4.96 -5.29
N ARG A 9 -10.26 3.86 -4.57
CA ARG A 9 -11.23 3.72 -3.47
C ARG A 9 -10.69 2.81 -2.35
N PRO A 10 -11.28 2.86 -1.13
CA PRO A 10 -10.98 1.88 -0.09
C PRO A 10 -11.26 0.44 -0.55
N VAL A 11 -10.52 -0.50 0.03
CA VAL A 11 -10.76 -1.95 -0.12
C VAL A 11 -12.11 -2.32 0.50
N ILE A 12 -12.88 -3.16 -0.20
CA ILE A 12 -14.11 -3.79 0.29
C ILE A 12 -13.96 -5.33 0.32
N PRO A 13 -14.81 -6.07 1.05
CA PRO A 13 -14.66 -7.53 1.18
C PRO A 13 -14.56 -8.28 -0.15
N ASN A 14 -15.29 -7.83 -1.18
CA ASN A 14 -15.27 -8.45 -2.51
C ASN A 14 -13.94 -8.26 -3.28
N ASP A 15 -13.05 -7.37 -2.83
CA ASP A 15 -11.75 -7.14 -3.47
C ASP A 15 -10.70 -8.17 -3.05
N LEU A 16 -10.87 -8.83 -1.89
CA LEU A 16 -9.79 -9.62 -1.26
C LEU A 16 -9.28 -10.76 -2.15
N ALA A 17 -10.16 -11.39 -2.92
CA ALA A 17 -9.77 -12.43 -3.87
C ALA A 17 -8.92 -11.88 -5.03
N GLN A 18 -9.18 -10.65 -5.48
CA GLN A 18 -8.39 -9.97 -6.53
C GLN A 18 -7.10 -9.33 -5.99
N LEU A 19 -7.01 -9.12 -4.68
CA LEU A 19 -5.79 -8.57 -4.05
C LEU A 19 -4.64 -9.58 -4.07
N LEU A 20 -4.93 -10.88 -3.88
CA LEU A 20 -3.92 -11.95 -3.88
C LEU A 20 -3.06 -11.97 -5.16
N PRO A 21 -3.62 -12.01 -6.39
CA PRO A 21 -2.80 -12.00 -7.60
C PRO A 21 -1.99 -10.71 -7.76
N LEU A 22 -2.49 -9.55 -7.30
CA LEU A 22 -1.69 -8.32 -7.28
C LEU A 22 -0.50 -8.40 -6.31
N CYS A 23 -0.68 -9.01 -5.14
CA CYS A 23 0.41 -9.26 -4.20
C CYS A 23 1.47 -10.21 -4.80
N VAL A 24 1.04 -11.24 -5.54
CA VAL A 24 1.95 -12.17 -6.25
C VAL A 24 2.74 -11.42 -7.32
N GLU A 25 2.08 -10.61 -8.14
CA GLU A 25 2.74 -9.77 -9.15
C GLU A 25 3.70 -8.76 -8.53
N HIS A 26 3.34 -8.17 -7.38
CA HIS A 26 4.17 -7.22 -6.65
C HIS A 26 5.42 -7.90 -6.09
N ALA A 27 5.28 -9.03 -5.41
CA ALA A 27 6.40 -9.79 -4.89
C ALA A 27 7.38 -10.17 -6.01
N ALA A 28 6.86 -10.67 -7.14
CA ALA A 28 7.69 -10.99 -8.30
C ALA A 28 8.42 -9.77 -8.86
N TYR A 29 7.78 -8.60 -8.88
CA TYR A 29 8.41 -7.34 -9.29
C TYR A 29 9.55 -6.92 -8.36
N GLU A 30 9.46 -7.23 -7.05
CA GLU A 30 10.52 -6.99 -6.07
C GLU A 30 11.55 -8.14 -5.99
N GLY A 31 11.47 -9.14 -6.88
CA GLY A 31 12.38 -10.29 -6.89
C GLY A 31 12.15 -11.30 -5.77
N SER A 32 10.96 -11.28 -5.17
CA SER A 32 10.51 -12.22 -4.13
C SER A 32 9.36 -13.10 -4.62
N THR A 33 9.02 -14.12 -3.84
CA THR A 33 7.85 -14.96 -4.07
C THR A 33 6.98 -15.00 -2.82
N ILE A 34 5.66 -15.08 -3.02
CA ILE A 34 4.72 -15.36 -1.95
C ILE A 34 3.96 -16.63 -2.29
N HIS A 35 3.67 -17.43 -1.26
CA HIS A 35 2.83 -18.62 -1.37
C HIS A 35 1.49 -18.34 -0.71
N GLU A 36 0.42 -18.84 -1.31
CA GLU A 36 -0.90 -18.81 -0.70
C GLU A 36 -0.86 -19.59 0.61
N ASN A 37 -1.41 -18.98 1.67
CA ASN A 37 -1.43 -19.54 3.01
C ASN A 37 -2.64 -19.04 3.79
N ASP A 38 -3.84 -19.04 3.19
CA ASP A 38 -5.08 -18.48 3.76
C ASP A 38 -5.08 -16.95 3.95
N GLN A 39 -4.33 -16.24 3.10
CA GLN A 39 -4.17 -14.78 3.16
C GLN A 39 -5.53 -14.06 3.10
N VAL A 40 -6.42 -14.50 2.21
CA VAL A 40 -7.75 -13.91 1.99
C VAL A 40 -8.59 -13.92 3.27
N MET A 41 -8.59 -15.04 4.00
CA MET A 41 -9.33 -15.18 5.25
C MET A 41 -8.76 -14.25 6.34
N ARG A 42 -7.42 -14.20 6.49
CA ARG A 42 -6.79 -13.32 7.48
C ARG A 42 -6.92 -11.84 7.12
N TRP A 43 -6.90 -11.49 5.84
CA TRP A 43 -7.13 -10.12 5.39
C TRP A 43 -8.52 -9.62 5.73
N ASN A 44 -9.54 -10.47 5.68
CA ASN A 44 -10.88 -10.06 6.08
C ASN A 44 -10.90 -9.55 7.53
N SER A 45 -10.29 -10.28 8.45
CA SER A 45 -10.14 -9.84 9.85
C SER A 45 -9.24 -8.62 10.00
N ALA A 46 -8.17 -8.52 9.22
CA ALA A 46 -7.23 -7.40 9.30
C ALA A 46 -7.83 -6.07 8.80
N PHE A 47 -8.54 -6.09 7.66
CA PHE A 47 -9.16 -4.91 7.05
C PHE A 47 -10.48 -4.51 7.71
N PHE A 48 -11.29 -5.49 8.13
CA PHE A 48 -12.68 -5.26 8.56
C PHE A 48 -12.95 -5.61 10.02
N GLY A 49 -11.90 -5.94 10.79
CA GLY A 49 -11.98 -6.04 12.24
C GLY A 49 -12.25 -4.69 12.92
N SER A 50 -12.58 -4.73 14.21
CA SER A 50 -12.81 -3.53 15.02
C SER A 50 -11.93 -3.57 16.29
N PRO A 51 -10.85 -2.75 16.37
CA PRO A 51 -10.36 -1.85 15.33
C PRO A 51 -9.69 -2.61 14.16
N PRO A 52 -9.64 -2.02 12.95
CA PRO A 52 -8.92 -2.60 11.83
C PRO A 52 -7.41 -2.55 12.09
N GLN A 53 -6.70 -3.60 11.69
CA GLN A 53 -5.23 -3.71 11.81
C GLN A 53 -4.53 -3.27 10.51
N LEU A 54 -5.25 -3.32 9.38
CA LEU A 54 -4.76 -2.97 8.07
C LEU A 54 -5.78 -2.05 7.39
N TYR A 55 -5.29 -1.03 6.70
CA TYR A 55 -6.07 -0.11 5.88
C TYR A 55 -5.63 -0.27 4.44
N GLY A 56 -6.57 -0.20 3.50
CA GLY A 56 -6.29 -0.52 2.10
C GLY A 56 -7.05 0.34 1.12
N TRP A 57 -6.39 0.62 0.00
CA TRP A 57 -6.96 1.27 -1.17
C TRP A 57 -6.64 0.45 -2.42
N VAL A 58 -7.56 0.44 -3.38
CA VAL A 58 -7.41 -0.25 -4.65
C VAL A 58 -7.72 0.68 -5.81
N CYS A 59 -7.13 0.37 -6.96
CA CYS A 59 -7.42 1.04 -8.22
C CYS A 59 -8.10 0.07 -9.19
N SER A 60 -9.23 0.42 -9.79
CA SER A 60 -9.96 -0.40 -10.78
C SER A 60 -10.35 0.41 -12.03
N GLU A 61 -10.57 -0.27 -13.17
CA GLU A 61 -11.00 0.33 -14.47
C GLU A 61 -12.45 0.85 -14.49
N ASP A 62 -13.20 0.63 -13.40
CA ASP A 62 -14.59 1.05 -13.28
C ASP A 62 -14.97 1.20 -11.80
N ARG A 63 -16.06 1.94 -11.55
CA ARG A 63 -16.77 2.05 -10.28
C ARG A 63 -17.67 0.86 -9.97
N HIS A 64 -17.93 0.00 -10.95
CA HIS A 64 -18.74 -1.19 -10.72
C HIS A 64 -18.07 -2.19 -9.78
N LEU A 65 -18.88 -2.75 -8.89
CA LEU A 65 -18.44 -3.76 -7.93
C LEU A 65 -18.01 -5.03 -8.69
N GLY A 66 -16.76 -5.45 -8.48
CA GLY A 66 -16.16 -6.59 -9.19
C GLY A 66 -15.28 -6.21 -10.39
N ALA A 67 -15.11 -4.92 -10.71
CA ALA A 67 -14.16 -4.47 -11.72
C ALA A 67 -12.73 -4.95 -11.41
N ALA A 68 -11.95 -5.23 -12.47
CA ALA A 68 -10.61 -5.77 -12.34
C ALA A 68 -9.66 -4.79 -11.62
N LEU A 69 -9.05 -5.23 -10.52
CA LEU A 69 -8.06 -4.42 -9.81
C LEU A 69 -6.75 -4.31 -10.61
N LYS A 70 -6.22 -3.09 -10.67
CA LYS A 70 -4.97 -2.75 -11.38
C LYS A 70 -3.85 -2.28 -10.45
N GLY A 71 -4.15 -2.10 -9.18
CA GLY A 71 -3.16 -1.77 -8.17
C GLY A 71 -3.77 -1.64 -6.80
N TYR A 72 -2.91 -1.57 -5.81
CA TYR A 72 -3.29 -1.50 -4.40
C TYR A 72 -2.26 -0.71 -3.59
N MET A 73 -2.72 -0.25 -2.43
CA MET A 73 -1.88 0.34 -1.39
C MET A 73 -2.41 -0.11 -0.03
N THR A 74 -1.53 -0.61 0.84
CA THR A 74 -1.89 -1.03 2.21
C THR A 74 -1.04 -0.30 3.23
N ALA A 75 -1.65 0.03 4.37
CA ALA A 75 -0.97 0.70 5.46
C ALA A 75 -1.51 0.26 6.82
N SER A 76 -0.72 0.42 7.86
CA SER A 76 -1.12 0.26 9.26
C SER A 76 -0.76 1.52 10.06
N ILE A 77 -1.23 1.60 11.31
CA ILE A 77 -0.83 2.65 12.24
C ILE A 77 0.10 2.02 13.27
N SER A 78 1.23 2.67 13.51
CA SER A 78 2.21 2.29 14.53
C SER A 78 2.47 3.49 15.44
N ILE A 79 3.11 3.25 16.58
CA ILE A 79 3.52 4.31 17.52
C ILE A 79 5.04 4.31 17.68
N SER A 80 5.63 5.49 17.66
CA SER A 80 7.06 5.64 17.94
C SER A 80 7.28 5.68 19.45
N THR A 81 8.16 4.83 19.97
CA THR A 81 8.56 4.87 21.39
C THR A 81 9.25 6.17 21.76
N TRP A 82 9.98 6.79 20.82
CA TRP A 82 10.79 7.98 21.11
C TRP A 82 9.97 9.26 21.19
N SER A 83 9.01 9.43 20.27
CA SER A 83 8.15 10.61 20.25
C SER A 83 6.80 10.40 20.94
N ALA A 84 6.44 9.15 21.25
CA ALA A 84 5.11 8.74 21.69
C ALA A 84 3.97 9.17 20.72
N GLN A 85 4.31 9.49 19.47
CA GLN A 85 3.35 9.89 18.45
C GLN A 85 3.02 8.73 17.51
N PRO A 86 1.76 8.62 17.05
CA PRO A 86 1.40 7.67 16.03
C PRO A 86 1.90 8.11 14.65
N TYR A 87 2.24 7.15 13.81
CA TYR A 87 2.58 7.33 12.42
C TYR A 87 1.94 6.25 11.57
N VAL A 88 1.70 6.55 10.29
CA VAL A 88 1.23 5.56 9.33
C VAL A 88 2.44 4.81 8.77
N LEU A 89 2.41 3.48 8.83
CA LEU A 89 3.36 2.63 8.14
C LEU A 89 2.73 2.17 6.81
N LEU A 90 3.23 2.70 5.70
CA LEU A 90 2.88 2.21 4.36
C LEU A 90 3.62 0.90 4.12
N ASP A 91 2.85 -0.19 4.08
CA ASP A 91 3.33 -1.56 3.96
C ASP A 91 3.63 -1.92 2.50
N CYS A 92 2.64 -1.73 1.61
CA CYS A 92 2.78 -1.99 0.19
C CYS A 92 2.15 -0.88 -0.66
N ILE A 93 2.77 -0.56 -1.80
CA ILE A 93 2.15 0.21 -2.88
C ILE A 93 2.55 -0.39 -4.21
N TYR A 94 1.57 -0.79 -5.02
CA TYR A 94 1.81 -1.42 -6.30
C TYR A 94 0.79 -1.00 -7.34
N LEU A 95 1.28 -0.78 -8.56
CA LEU A 95 0.49 -0.53 -9.75
C LEU A 95 0.97 -1.46 -10.86
N LYS A 96 0.04 -2.10 -11.57
CA LYS A 96 0.33 -2.84 -12.79
C LYS A 96 1.08 -1.94 -13.78
N PRO A 97 2.05 -2.45 -14.55
CA PRO A 97 2.87 -1.64 -15.46
C PRO A 97 2.07 -0.74 -16.41
N ILE A 98 0.94 -1.24 -16.93
CA ILE A 98 0.09 -0.53 -17.91
C ILE A 98 -0.52 0.78 -17.38
N ILE A 99 -0.67 0.93 -16.06
CA ILE A 99 -1.23 2.14 -15.45
C ILE A 99 -0.19 3.02 -14.74
N ARG A 100 1.11 2.69 -14.87
CA ARG A 100 2.19 3.50 -14.27
C ARG A 100 2.37 4.80 -15.03
N ARG A 101 2.95 5.82 -14.35
CA ARG A 101 3.19 7.17 -14.90
C ARG A 101 1.93 7.94 -15.34
N MET A 102 0.74 7.45 -15.00
CA MET A 102 -0.54 8.14 -15.21
C MET A 102 -0.95 9.06 -14.04
N GLY A 103 -0.11 9.19 -13.01
CA GLY A 103 -0.38 10.00 -11.81
C GLY A 103 -1.06 9.25 -10.66
N ILE A 104 -1.48 7.99 -10.87
CA ILE A 104 -2.23 7.18 -9.89
C ILE A 104 -1.45 6.99 -8.58
N GLY A 105 -0.15 6.70 -8.65
CA GLY A 105 0.68 6.52 -7.45
C GLY A 105 0.76 7.79 -6.60
N ARG A 106 0.72 8.97 -7.23
CA ARG A 106 0.64 10.25 -6.52
C ARG A 106 -0.73 10.41 -5.87
N SER A 107 -1.82 10.06 -6.55
CA SER A 107 -3.17 10.07 -5.98
C SER A 107 -3.30 9.12 -4.78
N MET A 108 -2.72 7.92 -4.86
CA MET A 108 -2.66 6.97 -3.74
C MET A 108 -1.96 7.58 -2.52
N LEU A 109 -0.76 8.16 -2.70
CA LEU A 109 -0.04 8.77 -1.57
C LEU A 109 -0.72 10.04 -1.03
N MET A 110 -1.47 10.78 -1.86
CA MET A 110 -2.31 11.89 -1.37
C MET A 110 -3.48 11.36 -0.54
N ALA A 111 -4.16 10.30 -0.96
CA ALA A 111 -5.21 9.67 -0.17
C ALA A 111 -4.65 9.15 1.17
N LEU A 112 -3.43 8.59 1.18
CA LEU A 112 -2.76 8.16 2.41
C LEU A 112 -2.42 9.33 3.33
N ARG A 113 -2.01 10.49 2.78
CA ARG A 113 -1.77 11.72 3.55
C ARG A 113 -3.03 12.22 4.24
N GLU A 114 -4.16 12.26 3.52
CA GLU A 114 -5.43 12.65 4.13
C GLU A 114 -5.89 11.66 5.19
N PHE A 115 -5.71 10.36 4.94
CA PHE A 115 -5.95 9.32 5.95
C PHE A 115 -5.08 9.53 7.19
N ALA A 116 -3.76 9.71 7.03
CA ALA A 116 -2.84 9.92 8.15
C ALA A 116 -3.25 11.12 9.01
N ARG A 117 -3.62 12.25 8.37
CA ARG A 117 -4.12 13.44 9.06
C ARG A 117 -5.40 13.16 9.84
N GLY A 118 -6.34 12.43 9.24
CA GLY A 118 -7.58 12.01 9.89
C GLY A 118 -7.35 11.11 11.11
N GLN A 119 -6.25 10.35 11.13
CA GLN A 119 -5.84 9.48 12.24
C GLN A 119 -4.93 10.19 13.27
N GLY A 120 -4.72 11.51 13.13
CA GLY A 120 -3.82 12.27 14.01
C GLY A 120 -2.34 11.91 13.85
N CYS A 121 -1.97 11.20 12.77
CA CYS A 121 -0.59 10.85 12.46
C CYS A 121 0.12 12.03 11.78
N GLN A 122 1.33 12.33 12.24
CA GLN A 122 2.14 13.43 11.67
C GLN A 122 3.12 12.95 10.59
N GLU A 123 3.35 11.64 10.50
CA GLU A 123 4.33 11.05 9.60
C GLU A 123 3.75 9.81 8.90
N ILE A 124 4.20 9.61 7.66
CA ILE A 124 4.04 8.35 6.93
C ILE A 124 5.44 7.81 6.69
N GLN A 125 5.67 6.55 7.05
CA GLN A 125 6.95 5.86 6.85
C GLN A 125 6.74 4.66 5.92
N TRP A 126 7.73 4.38 5.07
CA TRP A 126 7.79 3.19 4.23
C TRP A 126 9.23 2.81 3.94
N GLN A 127 9.41 1.65 3.32
CA GLN A 127 10.71 1.18 2.85
C GLN A 127 10.62 0.86 1.36
N THR A 128 11.73 1.03 0.66
CA THR A 128 11.90 0.55 -0.70
C THR A 128 13.28 -0.09 -0.83
N ILE A 129 13.44 -1.04 -1.74
CA ILE A 129 14.75 -1.63 -1.99
C ILE A 129 15.73 -0.56 -2.49
N LEU A 130 16.98 -0.60 -2.01
CA LEU A 130 17.99 0.43 -2.30
C LEU A 130 18.25 0.61 -3.80
N SER A 131 18.10 -0.46 -4.58
CA SER A 131 18.29 -0.46 -6.04
C SER A 131 17.13 0.18 -6.81
N ASN A 132 16.02 0.56 -6.18
CA ASN A 132 14.86 1.13 -6.86
C ASN A 132 14.98 2.65 -7.04
N GLU A 133 15.90 3.07 -7.90
CA GLU A 133 16.15 4.50 -8.20
C GLU A 133 14.89 5.24 -8.67
N THR A 134 14.03 4.55 -9.43
CA THR A 134 12.75 5.12 -9.91
C THR A 134 11.82 5.46 -8.74
N ALA A 135 11.68 4.55 -7.77
CA ALA A 135 10.87 4.81 -6.59
C ALA A 135 11.51 5.90 -5.71
N SER A 136 12.83 5.87 -5.51
CA SER A 136 13.55 6.89 -4.75
C SER A 136 13.36 8.31 -5.32
N ALA A 137 13.47 8.47 -6.65
CA ALA A 137 13.22 9.74 -7.31
C ALA A 137 11.75 10.18 -7.16
N PHE A 138 10.81 9.24 -7.31
CA PHE A 138 9.39 9.50 -7.10
C PHE A 138 9.10 9.97 -5.66
N TYR A 139 9.61 9.28 -4.64
CA TYR A 139 9.41 9.65 -3.23
C TYR A 139 10.05 11.01 -2.90
N SER A 140 11.26 11.26 -3.41
CA SER A 140 11.93 12.56 -3.25
C SER A 140 11.09 13.70 -3.87
N SER A 141 10.48 13.47 -5.04
CA SER A 141 9.59 14.45 -5.68
C SER A 141 8.33 14.79 -4.87
N LEU A 142 7.98 13.94 -3.90
CA LEU A 142 6.86 14.16 -2.97
C LEU A 142 7.30 14.85 -1.68
N GLY A 143 8.59 15.14 -1.52
CA GLY A 143 9.18 15.72 -0.31
C GLY A 143 9.51 14.70 0.78
N ALA A 144 9.56 13.40 0.45
CA ALA A 144 10.03 12.39 1.40
C ALA A 144 11.54 12.53 1.62
N ILE A 145 11.98 12.40 2.87
CA ILE A 145 13.40 12.49 3.25
C ILE A 145 13.91 11.05 3.47
N PRO A 146 14.95 10.60 2.74
CA PRO A 146 15.43 9.23 2.85
C PRO A 146 16.18 8.99 4.17
N VAL A 147 15.94 7.83 4.78
CA VAL A 147 16.70 7.33 5.94
C VAL A 147 17.12 5.89 5.64
N THR A 148 18.42 5.61 5.72
CA THR A 148 18.95 4.27 5.48
C THR A 148 18.67 3.37 6.68
N LYS A 149 17.96 2.26 6.45
CA LYS A 149 17.73 1.19 7.43
C LYS A 149 17.85 -0.18 6.74
N ALA A 150 18.31 -1.17 7.49
CA ALA A 150 18.28 -2.57 7.07
C ALA A 150 17.10 -3.29 7.73
N ARG A 151 16.40 -4.14 6.97
CA ARG A 151 15.36 -5.03 7.51
C ARG A 151 15.99 -6.36 7.89
N TRP A 152 15.95 -6.69 9.17
CA TRP A 152 16.32 -8.02 9.68
C TRP A 152 15.05 -8.81 9.96
N SER A 153 15.05 -10.11 9.72
CA SER A 153 13.93 -11.00 10.02
C SER A 153 14.42 -12.21 10.80
N LEU A 154 13.79 -12.47 11.94
CA LEU A 154 14.00 -13.66 12.75
C LEU A 154 12.67 -14.41 12.81
N ARG A 155 12.67 -15.71 12.50
CA ARG A 155 11.47 -16.54 12.65
C ARG A 155 11.25 -16.83 14.13
N VAL A 156 10.01 -16.67 14.59
CA VAL A 156 9.58 -17.06 15.92
C VAL A 156 8.96 -18.45 15.77
N GLU A 157 9.48 -19.42 16.51
CA GLU A 157 8.96 -20.80 16.59
C GLU A 157 7.61 -20.86 17.33
#